data_AF-A0A971LCL0-F1
#
_entry.id   AF-A0A971LCL0-F1
#
_cell.length_a   1.000
_cell.length_b   1.000
_cell.length_c   1.000
_cell.angle_alpha   90.00
_cell.angle_beta   90.00
_cell.angle_gamma   90.00
#
_symmetry.space_group_name_H-M   'P 1'
#
loop_
_entity.id
_entity.type
_entity.pdbx_description
1 polymer ?
#
loop_
_entity_poly.entity_id
_entity_poly.type
_entity_poly.pdbx_seq_one_letter_code
_entity_poly.pdbx_strand_id
1 'polypeptide(L)'
;MPDYQRMRYTCNKTSEILRRVVDEFLLFLCDREESLADEFAQKLAKYRHIVETMPEGFVSGLVAQYIAFQLFRRGGLAQKYTGHPMVLKRDAREIDFLKFQAAHPWRFVFCSVKEFLRDSFFAMTDVLTGEEFLLYSPAVATLEEERNVSFYFLLIFFNGKCWQAYGPVAYFQALFPFDLHYFVNELRSAPVAWTEIPAVIEEEPAPFMMLFVGAEQPLVYHRKDMIVISSSAYRVEKFDAGKYASYFFIQQKDGLYRLSLKRWHRFPHHCECYYIANEQTLYLTARTERGYEKLITVLKKMGHEFPRDPQSRATMVMIYLVREILRKEVKFNPYEEYFSEEPDLSPEEAELMERVNRFCKLLTEALNSGKPFAIEKLADQAGLDYENAREVAATLQRMIERRRV
;
A
#
# COMPACT_ATOMS: atom_id res chain seq x y z
N MET A 1 13.91 8.41 -34.16
CA MET A 1 13.96 7.51 -32.97
C MET A 1 14.97 8.07 -31.98
N PRO A 2 14.72 8.01 -30.66
CA PRO A 2 15.68 8.42 -29.64
C PRO A 2 16.99 7.62 -29.74
N ASP A 3 18.12 8.30 -29.54
CA ASP A 3 19.44 7.65 -29.49
C ASP A 3 19.71 7.12 -28.08
N TYR A 4 19.16 5.95 -27.78
CA TYR A 4 19.31 5.34 -26.46
C TYR A 4 20.76 4.96 -26.11
N GLN A 5 21.66 4.76 -27.09
CA GLN A 5 23.07 4.47 -26.79
C GLN A 5 23.74 5.71 -26.19
N ARG A 6 23.53 6.88 -26.81
CA ARG A 6 24.01 8.15 -26.29
C ARG A 6 23.35 8.52 -24.95
N MET A 7 22.07 8.22 -24.78
CA MET A 7 21.38 8.43 -23.51
C MET A 7 21.95 7.52 -22.41
N ARG A 8 22.19 6.24 -22.70
CA ARG A 8 22.83 5.30 -21.76
C ARG A 8 24.21 5.77 -21.34
N TYR A 9 25.03 6.25 -22.28
CA TYR A 9 26.32 6.86 -21.96
C TYR A 9 26.17 8.05 -21.00
N THR A 10 25.16 8.89 -21.21
CA THR A 10 24.85 10.02 -20.31
C THR A 10 24.42 9.53 -18.92
N CYS A 11 23.57 8.51 -18.85
CA CYS A 11 23.13 7.93 -17.58
C CYS A 11 24.29 7.35 -16.78
N ASN A 12 25.16 6.55 -17.43
CA ASN A 12 26.33 5.96 -16.78
C ASN A 12 27.30 7.03 -16.25
N LYS A 13 27.61 8.04 -17.08
CA LYS A 13 28.46 9.16 -16.66
C LYS A 13 27.85 9.94 -15.50
N THR A 14 26.53 10.12 -15.52
CA THR A 14 25.83 10.80 -14.43
C THR A 14 25.87 9.97 -13.15
N SER A 15 25.66 8.67 -13.21
CA SER A 15 25.79 7.76 -12.07
C SER A 15 27.20 7.75 -11.47
N GLU A 16 28.25 7.83 -12.30
CA GLU A 16 29.64 7.95 -11.82
C GLU A 16 29.92 9.26 -11.09
N ILE A 17 29.36 10.37 -11.57
CA ILE A 17 29.46 11.67 -10.88
C ILE A 17 28.65 11.63 -9.58
N LEU A 18 27.43 11.09 -9.64
CA LEU A 18 26.53 10.96 -8.50
C LEU A 18 27.18 10.16 -7.38
N ARG A 19 27.83 9.03 -7.68
CA ARG A 19 28.57 8.24 -6.69
C ARG A 19 29.64 9.08 -5.98
N ARG A 20 30.47 9.80 -6.73
CA ARG A 20 31.59 10.60 -6.18
C ARG A 20 31.14 11.84 -5.41
N VAL A 21 30.08 12.49 -5.89
CA VAL A 21 29.61 13.78 -5.38
C VAL A 21 28.57 13.60 -4.30
N VAL A 22 27.57 12.75 -4.53
CA VAL A 22 26.48 12.50 -3.59
C VAL A 22 26.90 11.45 -2.58
N ASP A 23 27.10 10.21 -3.01
CA ASP A 23 27.24 9.07 -2.11
C ASP A 23 28.51 9.13 -1.26
N GLU A 24 29.65 9.45 -1.89
CA GLU A 24 30.96 9.47 -1.23
C GLU A 24 31.27 10.80 -0.53
N PHE A 25 30.43 11.82 -0.68
CA PHE A 25 30.74 13.15 -0.19
C PHE A 25 29.57 13.92 0.41
N LEU A 26 28.58 14.33 -0.39
CA LEU A 26 27.52 15.22 0.09
C LEU A 26 26.66 14.57 1.16
N LEU A 27 26.40 13.26 1.09
CA LEU A 27 25.66 12.56 2.15
C LEU A 27 26.33 12.77 3.51
N PHE A 28 27.64 12.51 3.61
CA PHE A 28 28.41 12.67 4.85
C PHE A 28 28.55 14.14 5.27
N LEU A 29 28.75 15.04 4.31
CA LEU A 29 28.88 16.46 4.59
C LEU A 29 27.57 17.03 5.16
N CYS A 30 26.46 16.73 4.51
CA CYS A 30 25.14 17.21 4.91
C CYS A 30 24.72 16.58 6.24
N ASP A 31 24.97 15.30 6.44
CA ASP A 31 24.64 14.64 7.70
C ASP A 31 25.41 15.25 8.87
N ARG A 32 26.71 15.54 8.69
CA ARG A 32 27.53 16.18 9.72
C ARG A 32 27.06 17.60 10.07
N GLU A 33 26.56 18.36 9.10
CA GLU A 33 26.19 19.77 9.30
C GLU A 33 24.73 19.98 9.70
N GLU A 34 23.84 19.06 9.31
CA GLU A 34 22.39 19.20 9.47
C GLU A 34 21.75 18.08 10.31
N SER A 35 22.51 17.02 10.65
CA SER A 35 22.04 15.86 11.41
C SER A 35 20.83 15.14 10.81
N LEU A 36 20.78 15.05 9.47
CA LEU A 36 19.65 14.48 8.74
C LEU A 36 19.45 12.99 8.99
N ALA A 37 20.52 12.22 9.24
CA ALA A 37 20.40 10.81 9.59
C ALA A 37 19.72 10.65 10.96
N ASP A 38 20.08 11.47 11.95
CA ASP A 38 19.46 11.47 13.27
C ASP A 38 17.99 11.91 13.20
N GLU A 39 17.69 12.94 12.41
CA GLU A 39 16.31 13.38 12.15
C GLU A 39 15.48 12.24 11.55
N PHE A 40 16.03 11.55 10.55
CA PHE A 40 15.34 10.43 9.91
C PHE A 40 15.20 9.23 10.84
N ALA A 41 16.22 8.93 11.66
CA ALA A 41 16.15 7.89 12.68
C ALA A 41 15.02 8.15 13.68
N GLN A 42 14.82 9.41 14.09
CA GLN A 42 13.69 9.80 14.94
C GLN A 42 12.34 9.58 14.25
N LYS A 43 12.24 9.85 12.94
CA LYS A 43 11.03 9.54 12.15
C LYS A 43 10.79 8.03 12.06
N LEU A 44 11.85 7.26 11.83
CA LEU A 44 11.80 5.80 11.76
C LEU A 44 11.53 5.13 13.11
N ALA A 45 11.81 5.78 14.24
CA ALA A 45 11.56 5.23 15.57
C ALA A 45 10.09 4.82 15.78
N LYS A 46 9.14 5.53 15.13
CA LYS A 46 7.70 5.20 15.13
C LYS A 46 7.38 3.90 14.39
N TYR A 47 8.27 3.46 13.52
CA TYR A 47 8.15 2.28 12.66
C TYR A 47 9.18 1.21 13.00
N ARG A 48 9.78 1.27 14.19
CA ARG A 48 10.85 0.35 14.62
C ARG A 48 10.48 -1.12 14.41
N HIS A 49 9.23 -1.49 14.69
CA HIS A 49 8.71 -2.84 14.51
C HIS A 49 8.66 -3.33 13.05
N ILE A 50 8.74 -2.42 12.07
CA ILE A 50 8.88 -2.75 10.65
C ILE A 50 10.34 -2.72 10.25
N VAL A 51 11.06 -1.68 10.67
CA VAL A 51 12.48 -1.50 10.34
C VAL A 51 13.30 -2.71 10.79
N GLU A 52 12.97 -3.32 11.93
CA GLU A 52 13.61 -4.53 12.44
C GLU A 52 13.35 -5.80 11.61
N THR A 53 12.34 -5.82 10.74
CA THR A 53 12.02 -6.96 9.86
C THR A 53 12.53 -6.79 8.43
N MET A 54 13.10 -5.63 8.10
CA MET A 54 13.64 -5.34 6.78
C MET A 54 14.98 -6.06 6.53
N PRO A 55 15.34 -6.33 5.26
CA PRO A 55 16.63 -6.94 4.92
C PRO A 55 17.83 -6.12 5.43
N GLU A 56 18.94 -6.82 5.67
CA GLU A 56 20.20 -6.19 6.08
C GLU A 56 20.63 -5.09 5.09
N GLY A 57 21.08 -3.95 5.60
CA GLY A 57 21.50 -2.80 4.78
C GLY A 57 20.36 -1.97 4.18
N PHE A 58 19.11 -2.44 4.22
CA PHE A 58 17.97 -1.70 3.66
C PHE A 58 17.76 -0.35 4.35
N VAL A 59 17.88 -0.33 5.69
CA VAL A 59 17.75 0.89 6.50
C VAL A 59 18.78 1.95 6.12
N SER A 60 20.03 1.55 5.91
CA SER A 60 21.09 2.45 5.44
C SER A 60 20.75 3.03 4.06
N GLY A 61 20.16 2.22 3.18
CA GLY A 61 19.63 2.68 1.90
C GLY A 61 18.52 3.71 2.04
N LEU A 62 17.57 3.51 2.97
CA LEU A 62 16.51 4.48 3.26
C LEU A 62 17.07 5.80 3.81
N VAL A 63 18.06 5.74 4.70
CA VAL A 63 18.74 6.93 5.24
C VAL A 63 19.41 7.71 4.12
N ALA A 64 20.20 7.05 3.27
CA ALA A 64 20.84 7.70 2.13
C ALA A 64 19.82 8.33 1.17
N GLN A 65 18.73 7.61 0.87
CA GLN A 65 17.65 8.11 0.02
C GLN A 65 16.94 9.32 0.64
N TYR A 66 16.70 9.32 1.96
CA TYR A 66 16.13 10.45 2.67
C TYR A 66 17.04 11.69 2.64
N ILE A 67 18.33 11.53 2.94
CA ILE A 67 19.30 12.63 2.93
C ILE A 67 19.40 13.22 1.52
N ALA A 68 19.51 12.38 0.49
CA ALA A 68 19.54 12.85 -0.89
C ALA A 68 18.26 13.59 -1.29
N PHE A 69 17.09 13.10 -0.84
CA PHE A 69 15.83 13.82 -1.02
C PHE A 69 15.85 15.19 -0.34
N GLN A 70 16.23 15.30 0.94
CA GLN A 70 16.30 16.60 1.64
C GLN A 70 17.29 17.56 0.98
N LEU A 71 18.38 17.03 0.44
CA LEU A 71 19.36 17.82 -0.29
C LEU A 71 18.77 18.38 -1.59
N PHE A 72 18.15 17.55 -2.41
CA PHE A 72 17.79 17.90 -3.79
C PHE A 72 16.31 18.19 -4.04
N ARG A 73 15.43 18.05 -3.05
CA ARG A 73 14.01 18.39 -3.21
C ARG A 73 13.81 19.88 -3.49
N ARG A 74 12.58 20.24 -3.88
CA ARG A 74 12.22 21.64 -4.09
C ARG A 74 12.41 22.42 -2.79
N GLY A 75 13.19 23.49 -2.83
CA GLY A 75 13.56 24.25 -1.63
C GLY A 75 14.50 23.51 -0.68
N GLY A 76 15.16 22.45 -1.15
CA GLY A 76 16.13 21.67 -0.40
C GLY A 76 17.49 22.36 -0.23
N LEU A 77 18.42 21.63 0.37
CA LEU A 77 19.69 22.19 0.83
C LEU A 77 20.74 22.35 -0.29
N ALA A 78 20.55 21.77 -1.48
CA ALA A 78 21.58 21.73 -2.52
C ALA A 78 22.08 23.13 -2.88
N GLN A 79 21.19 24.13 -2.93
CA GLN A 79 21.55 25.52 -3.21
C GLN A 79 22.50 26.10 -2.16
N LYS A 80 22.31 25.78 -0.87
CA LYS A 80 23.22 26.17 0.22
C LYS A 80 24.62 25.60 0.00
N TYR A 81 24.71 24.34 -0.43
CA TYR A 81 25.98 23.66 -0.63
C TYR A 81 26.73 24.09 -1.90
N THR A 82 26.08 24.70 -2.89
CA THR A 82 26.78 25.20 -4.11
C THR A 82 27.88 26.22 -3.81
N GLY A 83 27.77 26.99 -2.73
CA GLY A 83 28.77 27.96 -2.28
C GLY A 83 29.69 27.46 -1.16
N HIS A 84 29.54 26.20 -0.73
CA HIS A 84 30.25 25.68 0.44
C HIS A 84 31.76 25.49 0.14
N PRO A 85 32.69 25.89 1.03
CA PRO A 85 34.13 25.82 0.75
C PRO A 85 34.66 24.42 0.40
N MET A 86 34.08 23.36 0.96
CA MET A 86 34.47 21.98 0.60
C MET A 86 33.94 21.55 -0.77
N VAL A 87 32.83 22.14 -1.22
CA VAL A 87 32.24 21.88 -2.54
C VAL A 87 33.01 22.66 -3.61
N LEU A 88 33.41 23.91 -3.33
CA LEU A 88 34.18 24.73 -4.27
C LEU A 88 35.58 24.17 -4.60
N LYS A 89 36.08 23.22 -3.81
CA LYS A 89 37.34 22.48 -4.07
C LYS A 89 37.17 21.30 -5.03
N ARG A 90 35.94 20.96 -5.40
CA ARG A 90 35.62 19.87 -6.33
C ARG A 90 35.91 20.28 -7.77
N ASP A 91 35.95 19.29 -8.66
CA ASP A 91 36.19 19.58 -10.08
C ASP A 91 35.01 20.34 -10.70
N ALA A 92 35.25 21.05 -11.81
CA ALA A 92 34.22 21.87 -12.44
C ALA A 92 32.98 21.06 -12.86
N ARG A 93 33.15 19.79 -13.27
CA ARG A 93 32.03 18.94 -13.69
C ARG A 93 31.16 18.52 -12.51
N GLU A 94 31.78 18.26 -11.36
CA GLU A 94 31.10 17.94 -10.11
C GLU A 94 30.31 19.14 -9.58
N ILE A 95 30.89 20.35 -9.67
CA ILE A 95 30.21 21.60 -9.31
C ILE A 95 29.03 21.88 -10.26
N ASP A 96 29.23 21.71 -11.56
CA ASP A 96 28.18 21.90 -12.57
C ASP A 96 27.04 20.89 -12.39
N PHE A 97 27.36 19.63 -12.06
CA PHE A 97 26.36 18.63 -11.71
C PHE A 97 25.53 19.07 -10.50
N LEU A 98 26.16 19.52 -9.41
CA LEU A 98 25.45 19.97 -8.22
C LEU A 98 24.51 21.15 -8.53
N LYS A 99 24.99 22.15 -9.27
CA LYS A 99 24.16 23.30 -9.70
C LYS A 99 22.99 22.86 -10.57
N PHE A 100 23.23 21.92 -11.49
CA PHE A 100 22.17 21.36 -12.33
C PHE A 100 21.11 20.65 -11.48
N GLN A 101 21.51 19.78 -10.55
CA GLN A 101 20.57 19.07 -9.68
C GLN A 101 19.85 20.01 -8.71
N ALA A 102 20.49 21.06 -8.21
CA ALA A 102 19.83 22.09 -7.39
C ALA A 102 18.72 22.82 -8.16
N ALA A 103 18.86 22.98 -9.49
CA ALA A 103 17.86 23.58 -10.35
C ALA A 103 16.77 22.60 -10.84
N HIS A 104 16.99 21.29 -10.70
CA HIS A 104 16.09 20.23 -11.16
C HIS A 104 15.73 19.30 -9.99
N PRO A 105 14.72 19.67 -9.20
CA PRO A 105 14.44 18.99 -7.94
C PRO A 105 14.18 17.50 -8.07
N TRP A 106 14.71 16.75 -7.11
CA TRP A 106 14.41 15.34 -6.96
C TRP A 106 13.05 15.18 -6.30
N ARG A 107 12.31 14.14 -6.67
CA ARG A 107 11.00 13.88 -6.11
C ARG A 107 10.75 12.39 -5.96
N PHE A 108 9.95 12.05 -4.95
CA PHE A 108 9.38 10.72 -4.86
C PHE A 108 8.24 10.58 -5.88
N VAL A 109 8.11 9.39 -6.45
CA VAL A 109 7.06 9.07 -7.40
C VAL A 109 6.53 7.67 -7.17
N PHE A 110 5.21 7.52 -7.24
CA PHE A 110 4.58 6.23 -7.47
C PHE A 110 4.35 6.08 -8.98
N CYS A 111 4.94 5.07 -9.61
CA CYS A 111 4.88 4.95 -11.07
C CYS A 111 4.77 3.51 -11.56
N SER A 112 4.11 3.31 -12.69
CA SER A 112 3.99 2.02 -13.37
C SER A 112 4.71 2.04 -14.71
N VAL A 113 5.23 0.88 -15.12
CA VAL A 113 5.79 0.70 -16.47
C VAL A 113 4.63 0.68 -17.47
N LYS A 114 4.68 1.59 -18.45
CA LYS A 114 3.77 1.60 -19.60
C LYS A 114 4.34 0.76 -20.74
N GLU A 115 5.65 0.88 -20.98
CA GLU A 115 6.35 0.18 -22.04
C GLU A 115 7.83 -0.01 -21.70
N PHE A 116 8.35 -1.23 -21.88
CA PHE A 116 9.79 -1.48 -21.96
C PHE A 116 10.28 -1.10 -23.35
N LEU A 117 11.24 -0.17 -23.42
CA LEU A 117 11.75 0.35 -24.68
C LEU A 117 12.96 -0.47 -25.15
N ARG A 118 14.11 -0.29 -24.49
CA ARG A 118 15.35 -1.09 -24.65
C ARG A 118 16.39 -0.63 -23.63
N ASP A 119 17.46 -1.40 -23.42
CA ASP A 119 18.63 -0.98 -22.64
C ASP A 119 18.26 -0.43 -21.23
N SER A 120 17.30 -1.04 -20.54
CA SER A 120 16.78 -0.57 -19.24
C SER A 120 16.12 0.82 -19.26
N PHE A 121 15.64 1.26 -20.44
CA PHE A 121 14.76 2.41 -20.59
C PHE A 121 13.29 2.01 -20.60
N PHE A 122 12.48 2.79 -19.88
CA PHE A 122 11.05 2.55 -19.71
C PHE A 122 10.26 3.84 -19.97
N ALA A 123 9.16 3.73 -20.70
CA ALA A 123 8.11 4.72 -20.61
C ALA A 123 7.33 4.45 -19.32
N MET A 124 7.34 5.41 -18.40
CA MET A 124 6.67 5.33 -17.10
C MET A 124 5.48 6.26 -17.06
N THR A 125 4.49 5.94 -16.23
CA THR A 125 3.41 6.85 -15.87
C THR A 125 3.40 7.01 -14.34
N ASP A 126 3.44 8.25 -13.86
CA ASP A 126 3.15 8.57 -12.46
C ASP A 126 1.67 8.26 -12.19
N VAL A 127 1.41 7.33 -11.27
CA VAL A 127 0.05 6.81 -11.04
C VAL A 127 -0.85 7.80 -10.30
N LEU A 128 -0.27 8.84 -9.69
CA LEU A 128 -1.00 9.87 -8.97
C LEU A 128 -1.32 11.07 -9.87
N THR A 129 -0.35 11.48 -10.69
CA THR A 129 -0.47 12.70 -11.53
C THR A 129 -0.83 12.41 -12.98
N GLY A 130 -0.61 11.19 -13.46
CA GLY A 130 -0.73 10.81 -14.87
C GLY A 130 0.43 11.29 -15.75
N GLU A 131 1.46 11.92 -15.18
CA GLU A 131 2.63 12.38 -15.92
C GLU A 131 3.37 11.21 -16.56
N GLU A 132 3.61 11.28 -17.86
CA GLU A 132 4.44 10.32 -18.58
C GLU A 132 5.90 10.79 -18.62
N PHE A 133 6.84 9.88 -18.33
CA PHE A 133 8.25 10.21 -18.34
C PHE A 133 9.12 9.03 -18.76
N LEU A 134 10.32 9.33 -19.24
CA LEU A 134 11.32 8.34 -19.61
C LEU A 134 12.24 8.06 -18.42
N LEU A 135 12.27 6.81 -17.95
CA LEU A 135 13.14 6.36 -16.87
C LEU A 135 14.24 5.45 -17.40
N TYR A 136 15.47 5.65 -16.92
CA TYR A 136 16.54 4.67 -17.01
C TYR A 136 16.79 4.06 -15.63
N SER A 137 16.58 2.74 -15.49
CA SER A 137 16.84 2.02 -14.25
C SER A 137 17.13 0.54 -14.50
N PRO A 138 18.39 0.10 -14.37
CA PRO A 138 18.75 -1.32 -14.43
C PRO A 138 18.04 -2.16 -13.36
N ALA A 139 17.84 -1.61 -12.15
CA ALA A 139 17.15 -2.30 -11.07
C ALA A 139 15.67 -2.55 -11.38
N VAL A 140 14.99 -1.61 -12.05
CA VAL A 140 13.61 -1.83 -12.53
C VAL A 140 13.60 -2.92 -13.60
N ALA A 141 14.58 -2.95 -14.50
CA ALA A 141 14.68 -4.03 -15.50
C ALA A 141 14.80 -5.42 -14.88
N THR A 142 15.66 -5.59 -13.88
CA THR A 142 15.75 -6.86 -13.14
C THR A 142 14.43 -7.23 -12.46
N LEU A 143 13.74 -6.28 -11.85
CA LEU A 143 12.46 -6.54 -11.17
C LEU A 143 11.34 -6.90 -12.15
N GLU A 144 11.25 -6.23 -13.30
CA GLU A 144 10.28 -6.57 -14.36
C GLU A 144 10.53 -7.96 -14.98
N GLU A 145 11.79 -8.42 -15.01
CA GLU A 145 12.13 -9.77 -15.48
C GLU A 145 11.73 -10.85 -14.45
N GLU A 146 11.82 -10.54 -13.15
CA GLU A 146 11.68 -11.52 -12.07
C GLU A 146 10.30 -11.53 -11.41
N ARG A 147 9.53 -10.45 -11.52
CA ARG A 147 8.32 -10.19 -10.72
C ARG A 147 7.18 -9.66 -11.58
N ASN A 148 5.96 -9.85 -11.10
CA ASN A 148 4.78 -9.18 -11.65
C ASN A 148 4.50 -7.91 -10.85
N VAL A 149 5.08 -6.78 -11.27
CA VAL A 149 5.00 -5.52 -10.53
C VAL A 149 3.77 -4.70 -10.98
N SER A 150 3.00 -4.19 -10.01
CA SER A 150 1.88 -3.27 -10.25
C SER A 150 2.39 -1.84 -10.40
N PHE A 151 3.14 -1.35 -9.42
CA PHE A 151 3.86 -0.08 -9.51
C PHE A 151 5.07 -0.04 -8.57
N TYR A 152 5.87 1.00 -8.72
CA TYR A 152 7.08 1.30 -7.97
C TYR A 152 6.91 2.53 -7.09
N PHE A 153 7.69 2.63 -6.02
CA PHE A 153 7.96 3.86 -5.28
C PHE A 153 9.44 4.19 -5.39
N LEU A 154 9.75 5.30 -6.07
CA LEU A 154 11.11 5.67 -6.46
C LEU A 154 11.42 7.09 -6.01
N LEU A 155 12.65 7.36 -5.57
CA LEU A 155 13.23 8.69 -5.65
C LEU A 155 13.86 8.86 -7.02
N ILE A 156 13.41 9.84 -7.80
CA ILE A 156 13.91 10.09 -9.16
C ILE A 156 14.57 11.45 -9.29
N PHE A 157 15.56 11.52 -10.19
CA PHE A 157 16.23 12.75 -10.58
C PHE A 157 16.42 12.84 -12.08
N PHE A 158 16.42 14.06 -12.61
CA PHE A 158 16.61 14.31 -14.03
C PHE A 158 18.10 14.51 -14.34
N ASN A 159 18.61 13.88 -15.39
CA ASN A 159 20.03 14.01 -15.80
C ASN A 159 20.24 14.91 -17.05
N GLY A 160 19.20 15.61 -17.49
CA GLY A 160 19.21 16.41 -18.73
C GLY A 160 18.76 15.65 -19.98
N LYS A 161 18.54 14.33 -19.88
CA LYS A 161 18.06 13.48 -20.99
C LYS A 161 16.90 12.58 -20.60
N CYS A 162 16.92 12.01 -19.40
CA CYS A 162 15.85 11.19 -18.83
C CYS A 162 15.89 11.26 -17.30
N TRP A 163 14.93 10.61 -16.67
CA TRP A 163 14.94 10.36 -15.23
C TRP A 163 15.78 9.13 -14.90
N GLN A 164 16.40 9.12 -13.72
CA GLN A 164 17.09 7.98 -13.13
C GLN A 164 16.60 7.78 -11.69
N ALA A 165 16.54 6.53 -11.25
CA ALA A 165 16.21 6.20 -9.86
C ALA A 165 17.45 6.34 -8.96
N TYR A 166 17.25 6.75 -7.71
CA TYR A 166 18.28 6.83 -6.68
C TYR A 166 17.86 6.07 -5.41
N GLY A 167 18.80 5.35 -4.81
CA GLY A 167 18.59 4.57 -3.58
C GLY A 167 17.73 3.31 -3.79
N PRO A 168 17.07 2.81 -2.74
CA PRO A 168 16.22 1.63 -2.84
C PRO A 168 15.09 1.79 -3.86
N VAL A 169 14.88 0.76 -4.68
CA VAL A 169 13.77 0.64 -5.62
C VAL A 169 12.68 -0.20 -4.97
N ALA A 170 11.68 0.47 -4.39
CA ALA A 170 10.53 -0.22 -3.83
C ALA A 170 9.56 -0.58 -4.97
N TYR A 171 9.07 -1.83 -4.95
CA TYR A 171 8.12 -2.37 -5.90
C TYR A 171 6.94 -2.99 -5.15
N PHE A 172 5.79 -3.08 -5.81
CA PHE A 172 4.58 -3.65 -5.19
C PHE A 172 3.86 -4.54 -6.19
N GLN A 173 3.55 -5.77 -5.81
CA GLN A 173 2.80 -6.71 -6.65
C GLN A 173 1.28 -6.55 -6.52
N ALA A 174 0.80 -6.11 -5.36
CA ALA A 174 -0.61 -6.17 -4.98
C ALA A 174 -1.17 -4.87 -4.42
N LEU A 175 -0.55 -3.73 -4.77
CA LEU A 175 -1.09 -2.42 -4.47
C LEU A 175 -1.61 -1.74 -5.74
N PHE A 176 -2.64 -0.93 -5.59
CA PHE A 176 -3.22 -0.10 -6.65
C PHE A 176 -3.24 1.38 -6.27
N PRO A 177 -3.42 2.30 -7.24
CA PRO A 177 -3.43 3.73 -6.93
C PRO A 177 -4.47 4.12 -5.87
N PHE A 178 -5.65 3.49 -5.86
CA PHE A 178 -6.66 3.74 -4.82
C PHE A 178 -6.21 3.33 -3.41
N ASP A 179 -5.29 2.36 -3.28
CA ASP A 179 -4.73 1.98 -1.99
C ASP A 179 -3.89 3.11 -1.39
N LEU A 180 -3.23 3.92 -2.23
CA LEU A 180 -2.47 5.08 -1.78
C LEU A 180 -3.38 6.16 -1.20
N HIS A 181 -4.53 6.40 -1.84
CA HIS A 181 -5.53 7.35 -1.31
C HIS A 181 -6.10 6.87 0.01
N TYR A 182 -6.41 5.57 0.13
CA TYR A 182 -6.81 4.97 1.41
C TYR A 182 -5.74 5.16 2.48
N PHE A 183 -4.49 4.78 2.20
CA PHE A 183 -3.38 4.88 3.14
C PHE A 183 -3.17 6.31 3.66
N VAL A 184 -3.26 7.31 2.78
CA VAL A 184 -3.10 8.71 3.13
C VAL A 184 -4.22 9.21 4.04
N ASN A 185 -5.46 8.80 3.78
CA ASN A 185 -6.60 9.14 4.63
C ASN A 185 -6.52 8.46 6.01
N GLU A 186 -5.89 7.29 6.10
CA GLU A 186 -5.59 6.65 7.39
C GLU A 186 -4.38 7.29 8.09
N LEU A 187 -3.44 7.84 7.34
CA LEU A 187 -2.26 8.53 7.88
C LEU A 187 -2.62 9.90 8.47
N ARG A 188 -3.47 10.68 7.79
CA ARG A 188 -3.86 12.04 8.19
C ARG A 188 -5.17 12.02 8.99
N SER A 189 -5.36 13.04 9.84
CA SER A 189 -6.60 13.20 10.61
C SER A 189 -7.74 13.83 9.79
N ALA A 190 -7.38 14.63 8.78
CA ALA A 190 -8.32 15.24 7.85
C ALA A 190 -8.32 14.46 6.52
N PRO A 191 -9.47 14.37 5.82
CA PRO A 191 -9.52 13.80 4.48
C PRO A 191 -8.59 14.54 3.53
N VAL A 192 -7.87 13.78 2.70
CA VAL A 192 -6.93 14.30 1.71
C VAL A 192 -7.48 14.04 0.31
N ALA A 193 -7.50 15.06 -0.53
CA ALA A 193 -7.90 14.91 -1.91
C ALA A 193 -6.80 14.19 -2.71
N TRP A 194 -7.20 13.51 -3.79
CA TRP A 194 -6.27 12.79 -4.67
C TRP A 194 -5.09 13.64 -5.15
N THR A 195 -5.39 14.89 -5.51
CA THR A 195 -4.42 15.87 -6.03
C THR A 195 -3.42 16.36 -4.99
N GLU A 196 -3.66 16.12 -3.70
CA GLU A 196 -2.80 16.54 -2.58
C GLU A 196 -1.82 15.44 -2.15
N ILE A 197 -2.05 14.19 -2.56
CA ILE A 197 -1.20 13.04 -2.18
C ILE A 197 0.29 13.28 -2.48
N PRO A 198 0.70 13.81 -3.66
CA PRO A 198 2.11 14.07 -3.92
C PRO A 198 2.76 15.02 -2.90
N ALA A 199 2.04 16.06 -2.46
CA ALA A 199 2.55 17.00 -1.45
C ALA A 199 2.68 16.33 -0.07
N VAL A 200 1.75 15.44 0.29
CA VAL A 200 1.85 14.64 1.52
C VAL A 200 3.10 13.77 1.52
N ILE A 201 3.43 13.13 0.39
CA ILE A 201 4.63 12.32 0.24
C ILE A 201 5.90 13.18 0.36
N GLU A 202 5.91 14.37 -0.27
CA GLU A 202 7.06 15.28 -0.19
C GLU A 202 7.30 15.81 1.23
N GLU A 203 6.23 16.07 2.00
CA GLU A 203 6.31 16.52 3.38
C GLU A 203 6.84 15.42 4.31
N GLU A 204 6.29 14.20 4.20
CA GLU A 204 6.60 13.09 5.09
C GLU A 204 6.72 11.77 4.29
N PRO A 205 7.90 11.46 3.72
CA PRO A 205 8.09 10.26 2.89
C PRO A 205 8.24 8.96 3.70
N ALA A 206 8.58 9.03 4.98
CA ALA A 206 8.90 7.86 5.81
C ALA A 206 7.77 6.79 5.86
N PRO A 207 6.48 7.14 6.08
CA PRO A 207 5.38 6.17 6.04
C PRO A 207 5.28 5.42 4.71
N PHE A 208 5.55 6.11 3.58
CA PHE A 208 5.47 5.52 2.25
C PHE A 208 6.65 4.58 1.98
N MET A 209 7.84 4.88 2.51
CA MET A 209 8.97 3.94 2.49
C MET A 209 8.66 2.64 3.25
N MET A 210 7.85 2.72 4.32
CA MET A 210 7.45 1.53 5.10
C MET A 210 6.51 0.60 4.35
N LEU A 211 5.85 1.05 3.27
CA LEU A 211 4.99 0.19 2.44
C LEU A 211 5.75 -1.00 1.86
N PHE A 212 7.08 -0.93 1.77
CA PHE A 212 7.93 -2.02 1.27
C PHE A 212 7.71 -3.35 2.02
N VAL A 213 7.26 -3.32 3.28
CA VAL A 213 6.89 -4.55 4.02
C VAL A 213 5.76 -5.34 3.34
N GLY A 214 5.01 -4.69 2.45
CA GLY A 214 3.95 -5.29 1.62
C GLY A 214 4.35 -5.61 0.19
N ALA A 215 5.61 -5.42 -0.21
CA ALA A 215 6.06 -5.48 -1.61
C ALA A 215 5.63 -6.77 -2.34
N GLU A 216 5.79 -7.92 -1.67
CA GLU A 216 5.54 -9.26 -2.21
C GLU A 216 4.21 -9.89 -1.76
N GLN A 217 3.35 -9.13 -1.08
CA GLN A 217 2.06 -9.68 -0.65
C GLN A 217 1.19 -9.97 -1.88
N PRO A 218 0.50 -11.12 -1.94
CA PRO A 218 -0.34 -11.45 -3.09
C PRO A 218 -1.72 -10.78 -2.99
N LEU A 219 -2.31 -10.51 -4.15
CA LEU A 219 -3.72 -10.12 -4.22
C LEU A 219 -4.64 -11.24 -3.73
N VAL A 220 -5.71 -10.86 -3.03
CA VAL A 220 -6.70 -11.79 -2.50
C VAL A 220 -7.88 -11.87 -3.46
N TYR A 221 -8.13 -13.05 -4.01
CA TYR A 221 -9.26 -13.33 -4.89
C TYR A 221 -10.20 -14.39 -4.33
N HIS A 222 -11.48 -14.26 -4.66
CA HIS A 222 -12.45 -15.35 -4.63
C HIS A 222 -13.00 -15.59 -6.02
N ARG A 223 -12.57 -16.70 -6.64
CA ARG A 223 -12.81 -17.00 -8.06
C ARG A 223 -12.31 -15.84 -8.92
N LYS A 224 -13.20 -15.11 -9.58
CA LYS A 224 -12.89 -13.98 -10.48
C LYS A 224 -12.98 -12.62 -9.79
N ASP A 225 -13.42 -12.58 -8.53
CA ASP A 225 -13.66 -11.34 -7.81
C ASP A 225 -12.48 -11.04 -6.89
N MET A 226 -11.82 -9.90 -7.11
CA MET A 226 -10.83 -9.38 -6.17
C MET A 226 -11.53 -8.93 -4.89
N ILE A 227 -10.98 -9.32 -3.75
CA ILE A 227 -11.48 -8.89 -2.45
C ILE A 227 -10.91 -7.50 -2.18
N VAL A 228 -11.81 -6.51 -2.19
CA VAL A 228 -11.53 -5.11 -1.88
C VAL A 228 -12.62 -4.58 -0.98
N ILE A 229 -12.28 -3.71 -0.05
CA ILE A 229 -13.25 -3.08 0.83
C ILE A 229 -13.57 -1.72 0.22
N SER A 230 -14.82 -1.54 -0.18
CA SER A 230 -15.33 -0.32 -0.79
C SER A 230 -16.40 0.25 0.09
N SER A 231 -16.31 1.53 0.42
CA SER A 231 -17.31 2.20 1.24
C SER A 231 -17.59 3.63 0.80
N SER A 232 -18.78 4.13 1.14
CA SER A 232 -19.20 5.51 0.90
C SER A 232 -20.29 5.93 1.86
N ALA A 233 -20.38 7.21 2.17
CA ALA A 233 -21.43 7.80 2.98
C ALA A 233 -22.13 8.91 2.18
N TYR A 234 -23.45 8.83 2.10
CA TYR A 234 -24.27 9.82 1.42
C TYR A 234 -25.41 10.30 2.31
N ARG A 235 -25.68 11.60 2.30
CA ARG A 235 -26.87 12.14 2.95
C ARG A 235 -28.12 11.76 2.16
N VAL A 236 -29.15 11.28 2.85
CA VAL A 236 -30.44 10.86 2.30
C VAL A 236 -31.55 11.52 3.10
N GLU A 237 -32.22 12.52 2.52
CA GLU A 237 -33.25 13.31 3.22
C GLU A 237 -34.50 12.51 3.62
N LYS A 238 -34.84 11.49 2.83
CA LYS A 238 -36.02 10.66 3.04
C LYS A 238 -35.65 9.19 2.96
N PHE A 239 -35.77 8.50 4.10
CA PHE A 239 -35.61 7.06 4.20
C PHE A 239 -36.93 6.41 4.59
N ASP A 240 -37.33 5.41 3.81
CA ASP A 240 -38.53 4.61 4.04
C ASP A 240 -38.16 3.15 3.85
N ALA A 241 -37.94 2.44 4.97
CA ALA A 241 -37.54 1.03 4.98
C ALA A 241 -38.48 0.13 4.15
N GLY A 242 -39.77 0.45 4.06
CA GLY A 242 -40.75 -0.31 3.28
C GLY A 242 -40.38 -0.36 1.80
N LYS A 243 -39.83 0.73 1.24
CA LYS A 243 -39.37 0.78 -0.16
C LYS A 243 -38.14 -0.11 -0.40
N TYR A 244 -37.34 -0.37 0.63
CA TYR A 244 -36.12 -1.18 0.56
C TYR A 244 -36.39 -2.67 0.73
N ALA A 245 -37.50 -3.05 1.37
CA ALA A 245 -37.79 -4.43 1.74
C ALA A 245 -37.88 -5.40 0.54
N SER A 246 -38.16 -4.89 -0.67
CA SER A 246 -38.16 -5.70 -1.90
C SER A 246 -36.75 -6.22 -2.25
N TYR A 247 -35.72 -5.38 -2.10
CA TYR A 247 -34.33 -5.67 -2.48
C TYR A 247 -33.44 -6.10 -1.31
N PHE A 248 -33.76 -5.70 -0.08
CA PHE A 248 -32.90 -5.86 1.09
C PHE A 248 -33.57 -6.69 2.19
N PHE A 249 -32.76 -7.41 2.97
CA PHE A 249 -33.13 -7.78 4.33
C PHE A 249 -32.88 -6.57 5.23
N ILE A 250 -33.83 -6.26 6.12
CA ILE A 250 -33.78 -5.06 6.95
C ILE A 250 -33.77 -5.48 8.41
N GLN A 251 -32.76 -5.01 9.14
CA GLN A 251 -32.71 -5.08 10.61
C GLN A 251 -32.67 -3.65 11.14
N GLN A 252 -33.31 -3.40 12.28
CA GLN A 252 -33.34 -2.10 12.92
C GLN A 252 -32.95 -2.25 14.40
N LYS A 253 -32.08 -1.36 14.86
CA LYS A 253 -31.70 -1.23 16.27
C LYS A 253 -31.40 0.24 16.56
N ASP A 254 -32.08 0.83 17.54
CA ASP A 254 -31.80 2.18 18.06
C ASP A 254 -31.62 3.29 17.00
N GLY A 255 -32.49 3.32 15.98
CA GLY A 255 -32.44 4.33 14.90
C GLY A 255 -31.38 4.07 13.82
N LEU A 256 -30.67 2.95 13.90
CA LEU A 256 -29.77 2.41 12.89
C LEU A 256 -30.45 1.28 12.13
N TYR A 257 -30.41 1.34 10.80
CA TYR A 257 -31.00 0.32 9.93
C TYR A 257 -29.91 -0.37 9.12
N ARG A 258 -29.77 -1.69 9.27
CA ARG A 258 -28.92 -2.52 8.42
C ARG A 258 -29.74 -3.06 7.26
N LEU A 259 -29.26 -2.83 6.04
CA LEU A 259 -29.87 -3.21 4.78
C LEU A 259 -28.93 -4.17 4.05
N SER A 260 -29.17 -5.47 4.16
CA SER A 260 -28.33 -6.50 3.54
C SER A 260 -28.91 -6.89 2.18
N LEU A 261 -28.16 -6.69 1.09
CA LEU A 261 -28.68 -6.88 -0.27
C LEU A 261 -29.02 -8.36 -0.54
N LYS A 262 -30.28 -8.65 -0.90
CA LYS A 262 -30.71 -10.03 -1.17
C LYS A 262 -29.84 -10.64 -2.27
N ARG A 263 -29.42 -11.90 -2.05
CA ARG A 263 -28.50 -12.67 -2.91
C ARG A 263 -27.04 -12.17 -2.97
N TRP A 264 -26.70 -11.02 -2.38
CA TRP A 264 -25.35 -10.42 -2.40
C TRP A 264 -24.79 -10.04 -1.01
N HIS A 265 -25.57 -10.20 0.05
CA HIS A 265 -25.18 -9.93 1.44
C HIS A 265 -24.14 -10.89 2.03
N ARG A 266 -23.83 -12.00 1.35
CA ARG A 266 -22.88 -13.01 1.83
C ARG A 266 -21.55 -12.90 1.10
N PHE A 267 -20.57 -13.63 1.62
CA PHE A 267 -19.29 -13.85 0.96
C PHE A 267 -19.48 -14.32 -0.49
N PRO A 268 -18.72 -13.77 -1.46
CA PRO A 268 -17.59 -12.86 -1.28
C PRO A 268 -17.99 -11.38 -1.21
N HIS A 269 -19.23 -11.03 -1.56
CA HIS A 269 -19.60 -9.65 -1.88
C HIS A 269 -19.96 -8.79 -0.67
N HIS A 270 -20.63 -9.37 0.33
CA HIS A 270 -21.06 -8.67 1.55
C HIS A 270 -21.61 -7.26 1.28
N CYS A 271 -22.60 -7.16 0.40
CA CYS A 271 -23.19 -5.87 0.01
C CYS A 271 -24.22 -5.42 1.03
N GLU A 272 -23.90 -4.35 1.76
CA GLU A 272 -24.72 -3.85 2.86
C GLU A 272 -24.80 -2.33 2.84
N CYS A 273 -25.92 -1.80 3.33
CA CYS A 273 -26.06 -0.39 3.66
C CYS A 273 -26.45 -0.22 5.12
N TYR A 274 -26.08 0.90 5.72
CA TYR A 274 -26.44 1.29 7.07
C TYR A 274 -27.04 2.68 7.01
N TYR A 275 -28.32 2.81 7.32
CA TYR A 275 -28.95 4.13 7.44
C TYR A 275 -28.95 4.57 8.89
N ILE A 276 -28.33 5.73 9.15
CA ILE A 276 -28.24 6.33 10.47
C ILE A 276 -29.24 7.49 10.54
N ALA A 277 -30.33 7.33 11.29
CA ALA A 277 -31.48 8.24 11.23
C ALA A 277 -31.20 9.65 11.76
N ASN A 278 -30.37 9.79 12.81
CA ASN A 278 -30.01 11.09 13.39
C ASN A 278 -29.14 11.94 12.44
N GLU A 279 -28.27 11.31 11.67
CA GLU A 279 -27.39 11.95 10.70
C GLU A 279 -28.02 12.08 9.31
N GLN A 280 -29.11 11.33 9.06
CA GLN A 280 -29.71 11.15 7.75
C GLN A 280 -28.69 10.66 6.71
N THR A 281 -27.80 9.76 7.13
CA THR A 281 -26.71 9.24 6.29
C THR A 281 -27.00 7.80 5.93
N LEU A 282 -26.76 7.44 4.67
CA LEU A 282 -26.71 6.07 4.19
C LEU A 282 -25.25 5.70 3.90
N TYR A 283 -24.68 4.88 4.76
CA TYR A 283 -23.36 4.29 4.60
C TYR A 283 -23.46 3.02 3.77
N LEU A 284 -22.64 2.89 2.74
CA LEU A 284 -22.59 1.76 1.81
C LEU A 284 -21.30 1.00 2.03
N THR A 285 -21.35 -0.33 1.99
CA THR A 285 -20.16 -1.17 2.03
C THR A 285 -20.30 -2.41 1.15
N ALA A 286 -19.19 -2.81 0.54
CA ALA A 286 -19.06 -4.08 -0.17
C ALA A 286 -17.62 -4.58 -0.14
N ARG A 287 -17.43 -5.90 -0.24
CA ARG A 287 -16.12 -6.58 -0.20
C ARG A 287 -15.57 -6.98 -1.58
N THR A 288 -16.18 -6.49 -2.65
CA THR A 288 -15.73 -6.67 -4.04
C THR A 288 -16.23 -5.50 -4.88
N GLU A 289 -15.53 -5.16 -5.97
CA GLU A 289 -15.97 -4.12 -6.92
C GLU A 289 -17.34 -4.43 -7.51
N ARG A 290 -17.54 -5.64 -8.03
CA ARG A 290 -18.81 -6.09 -8.59
C ARG A 290 -19.96 -6.00 -7.57
N GLY A 291 -19.66 -6.28 -6.30
CA GLY A 291 -20.61 -6.11 -5.21
C GLY A 291 -21.03 -4.66 -5.02
N TYR A 292 -20.05 -3.74 -4.96
CA TYR A 292 -20.30 -2.31 -4.82
C TYR A 292 -21.11 -1.77 -6.01
N GLU A 293 -20.71 -2.09 -7.25
CA GLU A 293 -21.44 -1.72 -8.46
C GLU A 293 -22.89 -2.22 -8.45
N LYS A 294 -23.10 -3.45 -7.97
CA LYS A 294 -24.44 -4.04 -7.85
C LYS A 294 -25.27 -3.27 -6.83
N LEU A 295 -24.67 -2.90 -5.70
CA LEU A 295 -25.31 -2.11 -4.65
C LEU A 295 -25.77 -0.75 -5.19
N ILE A 296 -24.88 -0.02 -5.86
CA ILE A 296 -25.19 1.27 -6.53
C ILE A 296 -26.30 1.09 -7.57
N THR A 297 -26.23 0.04 -8.39
CA THR A 297 -27.26 -0.24 -9.41
C THR A 297 -28.64 -0.45 -8.80
N VAL A 298 -28.72 -1.16 -7.66
CA VAL A 298 -29.99 -1.39 -6.96
C VAL A 298 -30.50 -0.10 -6.33
N LEU A 299 -29.63 0.66 -5.65
CA LEU A 299 -30.00 1.95 -5.07
C LEU A 299 -30.48 2.95 -6.13
N LYS A 300 -29.88 2.93 -7.33
CA LYS A 300 -30.35 3.72 -8.47
C LYS A 300 -31.78 3.40 -8.89
N LYS A 301 -32.16 2.12 -8.89
CA LYS A 301 -33.56 1.72 -9.15
C LYS A 301 -34.54 2.22 -8.10
N MET A 302 -34.03 2.63 -6.95
CA MET A 302 -34.81 3.17 -5.83
C MET A 302 -34.80 4.70 -5.77
N GLY A 303 -34.21 5.35 -6.78
CA GLY A 303 -34.18 6.81 -6.91
C GLY A 303 -32.92 7.48 -6.38
N HIS A 304 -31.88 6.73 -6.00
CA HIS A 304 -30.61 7.32 -5.55
C HIS A 304 -29.62 7.50 -6.70
N GLU A 305 -29.08 8.70 -6.86
CA GLU A 305 -28.06 9.00 -7.89
C GLU A 305 -26.64 9.05 -7.31
N PHE A 306 -26.24 7.96 -6.65
CA PHE A 306 -24.89 7.87 -6.09
C PHE A 306 -23.82 7.59 -7.17
N PRO A 307 -22.61 8.14 -7.03
CA PRO A 307 -21.45 7.79 -7.85
C PRO A 307 -21.18 6.27 -7.87
N ARG A 308 -20.64 5.79 -9.00
CA ARG A 308 -20.19 4.39 -9.12
C ARG A 308 -18.89 4.14 -8.38
N ASP A 309 -18.02 5.14 -8.35
CA ASP A 309 -16.74 5.04 -7.67
C ASP A 309 -16.95 5.24 -6.16
N PRO A 310 -16.45 4.31 -5.32
CA PRO A 310 -16.55 4.46 -3.88
C PRO A 310 -15.64 5.61 -3.39
N GLN A 311 -16.10 6.32 -2.36
CA GLN A 311 -15.30 7.34 -1.66
C GLN A 311 -14.06 6.78 -0.97
N SER A 312 -14.10 5.53 -0.51
CA SER A 312 -12.97 4.82 0.08
C SER A 312 -12.90 3.40 -0.48
N ARG A 313 -11.69 2.98 -0.84
CA ARG A 313 -11.43 1.69 -1.48
C ARG A 313 -10.04 1.20 -1.11
N ALA A 314 -9.92 -0.05 -0.66
CA ALA A 314 -8.64 -0.67 -0.38
C ALA A 314 -8.63 -2.16 -0.64
N THR A 315 -7.49 -2.68 -1.10
CA THR A 315 -7.17 -4.10 -1.11
C THR A 315 -6.94 -4.62 0.30
N MET A 316 -7.13 -5.92 0.51
CA MET A 316 -6.79 -6.55 1.79
C MET A 316 -5.31 -6.38 2.16
N VAL A 317 -4.42 -6.25 1.17
CA VAL A 317 -3.00 -5.96 1.39
C VAL A 317 -2.85 -4.57 2.01
N MET A 318 -3.48 -3.54 1.44
CA MET A 318 -3.39 -2.19 2.01
C MET A 318 -4.01 -2.10 3.42
N ILE A 319 -5.12 -2.79 3.66
CA ILE A 319 -5.69 -2.90 5.01
C ILE A 319 -4.67 -3.47 6.01
N TYR A 320 -4.01 -4.57 5.62
CA TYR A 320 -2.97 -5.18 6.44
C TYR A 320 -1.82 -4.21 6.68
N LEU A 321 -1.37 -3.49 5.65
CA LEU A 321 -0.28 -2.52 5.76
C LEU A 321 -0.64 -1.33 6.65
N VAL A 322 -1.86 -0.81 6.59
CA VAL A 322 -2.32 0.24 7.53
C VAL A 322 -2.24 -0.26 8.97
N ARG A 323 -2.70 -1.49 9.25
CA ARG A 323 -2.63 -2.08 10.59
C ARG A 323 -1.19 -2.26 11.06
N GLU A 324 -0.31 -2.77 10.21
CA GLU A 324 1.08 -2.98 10.57
C GLU A 324 1.86 -1.66 10.70
N ILE A 325 1.74 -0.76 9.73
CA ILE A 325 2.52 0.49 9.68
C ILE A 325 2.01 1.51 10.69
N LEU A 326 0.70 1.74 10.72
CA LEU A 326 0.12 2.80 11.55
C LEU A 326 -0.29 2.31 12.94
N ARG A 327 -0.22 0.99 13.19
CA ARG A 327 -0.70 0.35 14.44
C ARG A 327 -2.14 0.74 14.78
N LYS A 328 -2.94 1.00 13.75
CA LYS A 328 -4.36 1.36 13.86
C LYS A 328 -5.22 0.14 13.65
N GLU A 329 -6.24 -0.01 14.47
CA GLU A 329 -7.33 -0.92 14.17
C GLU A 329 -8.14 -0.35 13.01
N VAL A 330 -8.32 -1.16 11.97
CA VAL A 330 -9.10 -0.76 10.80
C VAL A 330 -10.51 -1.27 10.96
N LYS A 331 -11.44 -0.35 11.26
CA LYS A 331 -12.87 -0.65 11.30
C LYS A 331 -13.46 -0.50 9.90
N PHE A 332 -13.72 -1.62 9.23
CA PHE A 332 -14.29 -1.64 7.87
C PHE A 332 -15.70 -1.04 7.81
N ASN A 333 -16.42 -1.18 8.91
CA ASN A 333 -17.77 -0.68 9.05
C ASN A 333 -18.01 -0.37 10.54
N PRO A 334 -18.14 0.92 10.91
CA PRO A 334 -18.33 1.31 12.31
C PRO A 334 -19.69 0.85 12.87
N TYR A 335 -20.61 0.40 12.02
CA TYR A 335 -21.97 0.04 12.39
C TYR A 335 -22.21 -1.48 12.51
N GLU A 336 -21.26 -2.32 12.07
CA GLU A 336 -21.44 -3.77 12.05
C GLU A 336 -21.60 -4.33 13.48
N GLU A 337 -20.81 -3.83 14.43
CA GLU A 337 -20.81 -4.23 15.84
C GLU A 337 -22.19 -4.08 16.52
N TYR A 338 -23.05 -3.16 16.06
CA TYR A 338 -24.39 -2.98 16.63
C TYR A 338 -25.33 -4.16 16.31
N PHE A 339 -25.06 -4.90 15.24
CA PHE A 339 -25.87 -6.03 14.76
C PHE A 339 -25.17 -7.38 14.95
N SER A 340 -23.92 -7.38 15.41
CA SER A 340 -23.22 -8.58 15.85
C SER A 340 -23.71 -8.91 17.24
N GLU A 341 -24.57 -9.92 17.36
CA GLU A 341 -24.67 -10.65 18.62
C GLU A 341 -23.39 -11.48 18.70
N GLU A 342 -22.55 -11.25 19.71
CA GLU A 342 -21.52 -12.24 20.02
C GLU A 342 -22.25 -13.57 20.19
N PRO A 343 -21.84 -14.64 19.50
CA PRO A 343 -22.41 -15.94 19.80
C PRO A 343 -22.20 -16.16 21.29
N ASP A 344 -23.27 -16.41 22.04
CA ASP A 344 -23.21 -16.94 23.41
C ASP A 344 -22.57 -18.34 23.32
N LEU A 345 -21.26 -18.37 23.09
CA LEU A 345 -20.47 -19.57 23.13
C LEU A 345 -20.41 -19.96 24.60
N SER A 346 -20.81 -21.18 24.90
CA SER A 346 -20.48 -21.76 26.19
C SER A 346 -18.96 -21.69 26.42
N PRO A 347 -18.48 -21.65 27.67
CA PRO A 347 -17.04 -21.63 27.96
C PRO A 347 -16.26 -22.74 27.23
N GLU A 348 -16.86 -23.91 27.05
CA GLU A 348 -16.30 -25.04 26.32
C GLU A 348 -16.16 -24.77 24.82
N GLU A 349 -17.16 -24.13 24.18
CA GLU A 349 -17.11 -23.77 22.76
C GLU A 349 -16.10 -22.66 22.47
N ALA A 350 -15.99 -21.68 23.37
CA ALA A 350 -14.98 -20.62 23.27
C ALA A 350 -13.56 -21.21 23.37
N GLU A 351 -13.33 -22.11 24.32
CA GLU A 351 -12.05 -22.78 24.50
C GLU A 351 -11.68 -23.68 23.29
N LEU A 352 -12.66 -24.40 22.75
CA LEU A 352 -12.47 -25.18 21.52
C LEU A 352 -12.10 -24.28 20.33
N MET A 353 -12.79 -23.15 20.16
CA MET A 353 -12.52 -22.22 19.07
C MET A 353 -11.11 -21.61 19.16
N GLU A 354 -10.63 -21.30 20.36
CA GLU A 354 -9.24 -20.87 20.56
C GLU A 354 -8.24 -21.95 20.16
N ARG A 355 -8.47 -23.21 20.56
CA ARG A 355 -7.60 -24.35 20.21
C ARG A 355 -7.55 -24.55 18.69
N VAL A 356 -8.70 -24.45 18.00
CA VAL A 356 -8.79 -24.50 16.54
C VAL A 356 -8.04 -23.34 15.89
N ASN A 357 -8.19 -22.11 16.38
CA ASN A 357 -7.47 -20.94 15.86
C ASN A 357 -5.95 -21.07 16.04
N ARG A 358 -5.49 -21.54 17.20
CA ARG A 358 -4.07 -21.86 17.46
C ARG A 358 -3.55 -22.91 16.47
N PHE A 359 -4.30 -23.99 16.26
CA PHE A 359 -3.95 -25.04 15.31
C PHE A 359 -3.84 -24.52 13.87
N CYS A 360 -4.82 -23.74 13.41
CA CYS A 360 -4.81 -23.12 12.08
C CYS A 360 -3.57 -22.25 11.84
N LYS A 361 -3.14 -21.48 12.86
CA LYS A 361 -1.94 -20.65 12.79
C LYS A 361 -0.69 -21.51 12.58
N LEU A 362 -0.48 -22.51 13.44
CA LEU A 362 0.65 -23.44 13.36
C LEU A 362 0.69 -24.20 12.03
N LEU A 363 -0.47 -24.66 11.55
CA LEU A 363 -0.58 -25.36 10.28
C LEU A 363 -0.24 -24.45 9.09
N THR A 364 -0.69 -23.20 9.11
CA THR A 364 -0.38 -22.23 8.05
C THR A 364 1.12 -21.91 8.00
N GLU A 365 1.75 -21.72 9.16
CA GLU A 365 3.21 -21.52 9.25
C GLU A 365 3.98 -22.73 8.71
N ALA A 366 3.57 -23.94 9.09
CA ALA A 366 4.18 -25.17 8.61
C ALA A 366 4.06 -25.32 7.08
N LEU A 367 2.87 -25.06 6.51
CA LEU A 367 2.62 -25.08 5.07
C LEU A 367 3.46 -24.04 4.33
N ASN A 368 3.58 -22.83 4.86
CA ASN A 368 4.37 -21.75 4.25
C ASN A 368 5.89 -22.02 4.32
N SER A 369 6.35 -22.77 5.32
CA SER A 369 7.77 -23.10 5.47
C SER A 369 8.28 -24.13 4.45
N GLY A 370 7.38 -24.86 3.78
CA GLY A 370 7.73 -25.94 2.85
C GLY A 370 8.37 -27.17 3.50
N LYS A 371 8.51 -27.20 4.83
CA LYS A 371 9.09 -28.32 5.57
C LYS A 371 8.04 -29.40 5.84
N PRO A 372 8.43 -30.69 5.91
CA PRO A 372 7.54 -31.75 6.36
C PRO A 372 7.06 -31.47 7.79
N PHE A 373 5.76 -31.65 8.04
CA PHE A 373 5.15 -31.51 9.36
C PHE A 373 4.25 -32.70 9.67
N ALA A 374 3.98 -32.95 10.94
CA ALA A 374 3.09 -34.00 11.42
C ALA A 374 1.87 -33.35 12.08
N ILE A 375 0.66 -33.72 11.64
CA ILE A 375 -0.59 -33.12 12.12
C ILE A 375 -0.76 -33.38 13.61
N GLU A 376 -0.39 -34.57 14.07
CA GLU A 376 -0.41 -35.00 15.47
C GLU A 376 0.36 -34.02 16.36
N LYS A 377 1.57 -33.63 15.94
CA LYS A 377 2.42 -32.71 16.71
C LYS A 377 1.84 -31.31 16.78
N LEU A 378 1.23 -30.83 15.70
CA LEU A 378 0.58 -29.52 15.68
C LEU A 378 -0.71 -29.52 16.51
N ALA A 379 -1.44 -30.63 16.51
CA ALA A 379 -2.64 -30.84 17.32
C ALA A 379 -2.30 -30.79 18.81
N ASP A 380 -1.27 -31.53 19.23
CA ASP A 380 -0.75 -31.53 20.60
C ASP A 380 -0.33 -30.12 21.05
N GLN A 381 0.40 -29.38 20.20
CA GLN A 381 0.82 -28.00 20.47
C GLN A 381 -0.35 -27.03 20.62
N ALA A 382 -1.45 -27.26 19.90
CA ALA A 382 -2.64 -26.44 19.95
C ALA A 382 -3.62 -26.83 21.07
N GLY A 383 -3.43 -28.00 21.69
CA GLY A 383 -4.38 -28.60 22.63
C GLY A 383 -5.67 -29.08 21.94
N LEU A 384 -5.59 -29.42 20.65
CA LEU A 384 -6.70 -29.89 19.83
C LEU A 384 -6.58 -31.41 19.67
N ASP A 385 -7.68 -32.15 19.79
CA ASP A 385 -7.64 -33.59 19.52
C ASP A 385 -7.33 -33.88 18.06
N TYR A 386 -6.74 -35.04 17.82
CA TYR A 386 -6.22 -35.41 16.52
C TYR A 386 -7.30 -35.49 15.43
N GLU A 387 -8.51 -35.94 15.75
CA GLU A 387 -9.57 -36.07 14.75
C GLU A 387 -10.04 -34.70 14.25
N ASN A 388 -10.31 -33.77 15.17
CA ASN A 388 -10.65 -32.39 14.82
C ASN A 388 -9.50 -31.70 14.07
N ALA A 389 -8.26 -31.89 14.51
CA ALA A 389 -7.08 -31.35 13.83
C ALA A 389 -6.96 -31.87 12.39
N ARG A 390 -7.22 -33.15 12.16
CA ARG A 390 -7.19 -33.77 10.83
C ARG A 390 -8.29 -33.23 9.91
N GLU A 391 -9.50 -33.02 10.43
CA GLU A 391 -10.61 -32.45 9.64
C GLU A 391 -10.35 -30.99 9.24
N VAL A 392 -9.86 -30.19 10.19
CA VAL A 392 -9.45 -28.80 9.94
C VAL A 392 -8.31 -28.75 8.92
N ALA A 393 -7.30 -29.61 9.06
CA ALA A 393 -6.17 -29.68 8.13
C ALA A 393 -6.61 -30.07 6.71
N ALA A 394 -7.47 -31.08 6.57
CA ALA A 394 -7.99 -31.51 5.28
C ALA A 394 -8.82 -30.41 4.60
N THR A 395 -9.51 -29.57 5.38
CA THR A 395 -10.27 -28.43 4.85
C THR A 395 -9.35 -27.31 4.36
N LEU A 396 -8.33 -26.95 5.13
CA LEU A 396 -7.32 -25.96 4.75
C LEU A 396 -6.51 -26.40 3.52
N GLN A 397 -6.05 -27.65 3.48
CA GLN A 397 -5.31 -28.19 2.33
C GLN A 397 -6.14 -28.18 1.05
N ARG A 398 -7.42 -28.60 1.10
CA ARG A 398 -8.34 -28.52 -0.04
C ARG A 398 -8.56 -27.08 -0.53
N MET A 399 -8.56 -26.09 0.37
CA MET A 399 -8.65 -24.67 -0.01
C MET A 399 -7.39 -24.19 -0.74
N ILE A 400 -6.22 -24.68 -0.35
CA ILE A 400 -4.92 -24.32 -0.96
C ILE A 400 -4.75 -24.99 -2.33
N GLU A 401 -5.08 -26.28 -2.45
CA GLU A 401 -4.99 -27.03 -3.72
C GLU A 401 -5.91 -26.44 -4.81
N ARG A 402 -7.12 -25.99 -4.43
CA ARG A 402 -8.05 -25.31 -5.35
C ARG A 402 -7.59 -23.94 -5.84
N ARG A 403 -6.53 -23.36 -5.26
CA ARG A 403 -5.91 -22.11 -5.73
C ARG A 403 -4.70 -22.34 -6.63
N ARG A 404 -4.20 -23.58 -6.74
CA ARG A 404 -3.06 -23.95 -7.61
C ARG A 404 -3.50 -24.41 -9.02
N VAL A 405 -4.80 -24.50 -9.27
CA VAL A 405 -5.44 -24.76 -10.57
C VAL A 405 -6.19 -23.51 -10.99
#